data_AF-A0A5C4M835-F1
#
_entry.id   AF-A0A5C4M835-F1
#
_cell.length_a   1.000
_cell.length_b   1.000
_cell.length_c   1.000
_cell.angle_alpha   90.00
_cell.angle_beta   90.00
_cell.angle_gamma   90.00
#
_symmetry.space_group_name_H-M   'P 1'
#
loop_
_entity.id
_entity.type
_entity.pdbx_description
1 polymer ?
#
loop_
_entity_poly.entity_id
_entity_poly.type
_entity_poly.pdbx_seq_one_letter_code
_entity_poly.pdbx_strand_id
1 'polypeptide(L)'
;MTFDASGIVSAIVVVPLLVWVGYLVLSPAVFRHIQLPQLAGRYGWRVRTGPARAPRELPGDGRQSWEVPLPGTECEILGVYRGRPVHGVQVRVVWGRRFDSVHNQWETNATTYSVVSTVVGARPFDGFHDGNRVTAVDGDPIALYPHFTEWARNRRPEVKQDVRQEGHGFRSISWCGSLKRKRLLRVLDELTTS
;
A
#
# COMPACT_ATOMS: atom_id res chain seq x y z
N MET A 1 22.16 44.88 -21.19
CA MET A 1 22.04 43.48 -20.75
C MET A 1 21.42 42.68 -21.89
N THR A 2 22.25 42.05 -22.72
CA THR A 2 21.79 41.16 -23.78
C THR A 2 21.44 39.82 -23.13
N PHE A 3 20.16 39.52 -23.00
CA PHE A 3 19.74 38.20 -22.58
C PHE A 3 20.17 37.22 -23.68
N ASP A 4 21.12 36.36 -23.36
CA ASP A 4 21.56 35.30 -24.24
C ASP A 4 20.36 34.37 -24.46
N ALA A 5 19.76 34.44 -25.65
CA ALA A 5 18.54 33.71 -25.97
C ALA A 5 18.72 32.20 -25.77
N SER A 6 19.96 31.72 -25.90
CA SER A 6 20.36 30.34 -25.59
C SER A 6 20.17 29.97 -24.12
N GLY A 7 20.43 30.89 -23.19
CA GLY A 7 20.27 30.72 -21.75
C GLY A 7 18.81 30.66 -21.31
N ILE A 8 17.94 31.43 -21.96
CA ILE A 8 16.49 31.42 -21.68
C ILE A 8 15.86 30.11 -22.19
N VAL A 9 16.21 29.68 -23.41
CA VAL A 9 15.67 28.44 -23.99
C VAL A 9 16.13 27.21 -23.19
N SER A 10 17.38 27.18 -22.74
CA SER A 10 17.89 26.11 -21.89
C SER A 10 17.23 26.11 -20.51
N ALA A 11 16.99 27.26 -19.88
CA ALA A 11 16.23 27.35 -18.63
C ALA A 11 14.78 26.84 -18.77
N ILE A 12 14.11 27.16 -19.90
CA ILE A 12 12.73 26.71 -20.18
C ILE A 12 12.64 25.18 -20.31
N VAL A 13 13.70 24.48 -20.70
CA VAL A 13 13.69 23.01 -20.81
C VAL A 13 14.21 22.34 -19.54
N VAL A 14 15.30 22.85 -18.98
CA VAL A 14 15.98 22.23 -17.84
C VAL A 14 15.15 22.37 -16.57
N VAL A 15 14.52 23.53 -16.32
CA VAL A 15 13.72 23.74 -15.09
C VAL A 15 12.51 22.80 -15.04
N PRO A 16 11.66 22.68 -16.09
CA PRO A 16 10.56 21.72 -16.07
C PRO A 16 11.03 20.28 -15.98
N LEU A 17 12.16 19.93 -16.59
CA LEU A 17 12.73 18.58 -16.49
C LEU A 17 13.16 18.27 -15.05
N LEU A 18 13.85 19.20 -14.39
CA LEU A 18 14.25 19.05 -12.98
C LEU A 18 13.05 18.98 -12.05
N VAL A 19 12.02 19.82 -12.28
CA VAL A 19 10.76 19.77 -11.53
C VAL A 19 10.04 18.44 -11.76
N TRP A 20 10.03 17.93 -13.00
CA TRP A 20 9.42 16.64 -13.33
C TRP A 20 10.15 15.47 -12.68
N VAL A 21 11.49 15.44 -12.75
CA VAL A 21 12.31 14.42 -12.09
C VAL A 21 12.15 14.49 -10.57
N GLY A 22 12.21 15.69 -10.00
CA GLY A 22 11.97 15.92 -8.57
C GLY A 22 10.58 15.43 -8.15
N TYR A 23 9.56 15.71 -8.95
CA TYR A 23 8.20 15.22 -8.72
C TYR A 23 8.12 13.70 -8.78
N LEU A 24 8.77 13.05 -9.76
CA LEU A 24 8.77 11.58 -9.86
C LEU A 24 9.42 10.93 -8.65
N VAL A 25 10.57 11.46 -8.21
CA VAL A 25 11.33 10.95 -7.05
C VAL A 25 10.57 11.19 -5.74
N LEU A 26 9.98 12.37 -5.57
CA LEU A 26 9.22 12.73 -4.37
C LEU A 26 7.80 12.17 -4.37
N SER A 27 7.26 11.73 -5.51
CA SER A 27 5.85 11.30 -5.63
C SER A 27 5.42 10.25 -4.60
N PRO A 28 6.22 9.21 -4.25
CA PRO A 28 5.80 8.24 -3.24
C PRO A 28 5.76 8.86 -1.84
N ALA A 29 6.71 9.75 -1.53
CA ALA A 29 6.77 10.45 -0.25
C ALA A 29 5.62 11.46 -0.10
N VAL A 30 5.35 12.24 -1.16
CA VAL A 30 4.22 13.17 -1.25
C VAL A 30 2.90 12.43 -1.10
N PHE A 31 2.76 11.28 -1.76
CA PHE A 31 1.56 10.46 -1.61
C PHE A 31 1.39 10.02 -0.15
N ARG A 32 2.42 9.40 0.44
CA ARG A 32 2.36 8.84 1.79
C ARG A 32 2.09 9.91 2.86
N HIS A 33 2.78 11.04 2.79
CA HIS A 33 2.79 12.01 3.89
C HIS A 33 1.79 13.15 3.73
N ILE A 34 1.30 13.40 2.51
CA ILE A 34 0.39 14.53 2.24
C ILE A 34 -0.94 14.03 1.67
N GLN A 35 -0.91 13.28 0.57
CA GLN A 35 -2.16 12.91 -0.12
C GLN A 35 -2.95 11.84 0.63
N LEU A 36 -2.27 10.87 1.26
CA LEU A 36 -2.90 9.77 1.97
C LEU A 36 -3.66 10.25 3.22
N PRO A 37 -3.09 11.09 4.11
CA PRO A 37 -3.84 11.69 5.21
C PRO A 37 -5.03 12.54 4.76
N GLN A 38 -4.91 13.28 3.64
CA GLN A 38 -6.02 14.06 3.10
C GLN A 38 -7.16 13.16 2.59
N LEU A 39 -6.83 12.06 1.91
CA LEU A 39 -7.82 11.07 1.52
C LEU A 39 -8.47 10.42 2.74
N ALA A 40 -7.66 10.11 3.76
CA ALA A 40 -8.14 9.55 5.01
C ALA A 40 -9.19 10.44 5.66
N GLY A 41 -8.90 11.73 5.80
CA GLY A 41 -9.83 12.71 6.36
C GLY A 41 -11.12 12.82 5.55
N ARG A 42 -11.05 12.75 4.21
CA ARG A 42 -12.23 12.82 3.35
C ARG A 42 -13.14 11.59 3.46
N TYR A 43 -12.57 10.41 3.60
CA TYR A 43 -13.32 9.14 3.62
C TYR A 43 -13.49 8.55 5.02
N GLY A 44 -13.00 9.22 6.07
CA GLY A 44 -12.99 8.69 7.44
C GLY A 44 -12.12 7.44 7.59
N TRP A 45 -11.08 7.28 6.76
CA TRP A 45 -10.20 6.11 6.84
C TRP A 45 -9.18 6.24 7.96
N ARG A 46 -8.85 5.10 8.55
CA ARG A 46 -7.66 4.95 9.38
C ARG A 46 -6.46 4.78 8.48
N VAL A 47 -5.40 5.52 8.77
CA VAL A 47 -4.16 5.49 8.01
C VAL A 47 -2.97 5.35 8.93
N ARG A 48 -2.04 4.50 8.52
CA ARG A 48 -0.72 4.38 9.11
C ARG A 48 0.31 4.74 8.07
N THR A 49 1.29 5.55 8.45
CA THR A 49 2.42 5.92 7.60
C THR A 49 3.73 5.73 8.36
N GLY A 50 4.75 5.30 7.63
CA GLY A 50 6.10 5.17 8.16
C GLY A 50 6.44 3.78 8.68
N PRO A 51 7.73 3.51 8.91
CA PRO A 51 8.22 2.25 9.43
C PRO A 51 7.82 2.15 10.90
N ALA A 52 6.63 1.64 11.16
CA ALA A 52 6.26 1.23 12.50
C ALA A 52 7.15 0.05 12.92
N ARG A 53 7.56 0.01 14.20
CA ARG A 53 8.29 -1.13 14.78
C ARG A 53 7.37 -2.35 14.84
N ALA A 54 7.16 -2.97 13.69
CA ALA A 54 6.49 -4.26 13.62
C ALA A 54 7.43 -5.32 14.24
N PRO A 55 6.90 -6.25 15.04
CA PRO A 55 7.65 -7.43 15.45
C PRO A 55 8.18 -8.18 14.23
N ARG A 56 9.34 -8.84 14.34
CA ARG A 56 9.91 -9.64 13.22
C ARG A 56 8.96 -10.73 12.75
N GLU A 57 8.13 -11.24 13.66
CA GLU A 57 7.10 -12.23 13.39
C GLU A 57 5.76 -11.71 13.92
N LEU A 58 4.76 -11.72 13.05
CA LEU A 58 3.38 -11.49 13.46
C LEU A 58 2.84 -12.76 14.10
N PRO A 59 2.00 -12.63 15.15
CA PRO A 59 1.30 -13.78 15.68
C PRO A 59 0.42 -14.38 14.56
N GLY A 60 0.62 -15.66 14.28
CA GLY A 60 -0.14 -16.42 13.28
C GLY A 60 -1.49 -16.93 13.78
N ASP A 61 -1.95 -16.41 14.92
CA ASP A 61 -3.15 -16.84 15.64
C ASP A 61 -4.41 -16.06 15.25
N GLY A 62 -4.32 -15.18 14.24
CA GLY A 62 -5.44 -14.36 13.77
C GLY A 62 -5.84 -13.23 14.75
N ARG A 63 -5.03 -12.91 15.77
CA ARG A 63 -5.34 -11.86 16.76
C ARG A 63 -4.67 -10.51 16.47
N GLN A 64 -4.34 -10.26 15.21
CA GLN A 64 -3.62 -9.04 14.85
C GLN A 64 -4.49 -7.80 15.07
N SER A 65 -4.12 -6.95 16.02
CA SER A 65 -4.79 -5.67 16.25
C SER A 65 -4.28 -4.62 15.29
N TRP A 66 -5.12 -3.60 14.99
CA TRP A 66 -4.72 -2.47 14.15
C TRP A 66 -3.36 -1.95 14.58
N GLU A 67 -3.12 -1.73 15.87
CA GLU A 67 -1.88 -1.19 16.46
C GLU A 67 -0.59 -1.90 16.03
N VAL A 68 -0.67 -3.16 15.61
CA VAL A 68 0.49 -3.95 15.16
C VAL A 68 0.46 -4.06 13.62
N PRO A 69 1.34 -3.33 12.91
CA PRO A 69 1.41 -3.40 11.45
C PRO A 69 2.11 -4.66 10.95
N LEU A 70 1.89 -4.98 9.67
CA LEU A 70 2.70 -5.99 9.00
C LEU A 70 4.20 -5.59 8.99
N PRO A 71 5.12 -6.57 9.08
CA PRO A 71 6.55 -6.33 8.92
C PRO A 71 6.85 -5.67 7.59
N GLY A 72 7.57 -4.54 7.63
CA GLY A 72 7.95 -3.77 6.45
C GLY A 72 6.84 -2.89 5.90
N THR A 73 5.70 -2.71 6.58
CA THR A 73 4.66 -1.76 6.18
C THR A 73 5.24 -0.35 6.07
N GLU A 74 5.10 0.26 4.88
CA GLU A 74 5.44 1.65 4.63
C GLU A 74 4.23 2.58 4.75
N CYS A 75 3.07 2.09 4.32
CA CYS A 75 1.78 2.71 4.58
C CYS A 75 0.66 1.68 4.54
N GLU A 76 -0.41 1.98 5.26
CA GLU A 76 -1.57 1.11 5.38
C GLU A 76 -2.82 1.97 5.56
N ILE A 77 -3.92 1.55 4.93
CA ILE A 77 -5.22 2.19 5.00
C ILE A 77 -6.27 1.15 5.38
N LEU A 78 -7.26 1.59 6.15
CA LEU A 78 -8.38 0.78 6.54
C LEU A 78 -9.62 1.67 6.66
N GLY A 79 -10.73 1.26 6.07
CA GLY A 79 -11.95 2.05 6.15
C GLY A 79 -13.05 1.48 5.27
N VAL A 80 -14.03 2.32 4.96
CA VAL A 80 -15.15 1.96 4.08
C VAL A 80 -15.04 2.75 2.79
N TYR A 81 -15.26 2.09 1.66
CA TYR A 81 -15.37 2.73 0.35
C TYR A 81 -16.59 2.18 -0.38
N ARG A 82 -17.49 3.08 -0.83
CA ARG A 82 -18.77 2.73 -1.47
C ARG A 82 -19.57 1.67 -0.69
N GLY A 83 -19.64 1.82 0.64
CA GLY A 83 -20.37 0.91 1.52
C GLY A 83 -19.69 -0.44 1.78
N ARG A 84 -18.46 -0.66 1.29
CA ARG A 84 -17.71 -1.91 1.52
C ARG A 84 -16.46 -1.66 2.37
N PRO A 85 -16.13 -2.57 3.31
CA PRO A 85 -14.86 -2.54 4.01
C PRO A 85 -13.69 -2.71 3.02
N VAL A 86 -12.68 -1.87 3.15
CA VAL A 86 -11.49 -1.90 2.32
C VAL A 86 -10.23 -1.78 3.16
N HIS A 87 -9.19 -2.47 2.71
CA HIS A 87 -7.85 -2.41 3.26
C HIS A 87 -6.86 -2.22 2.12
N GLY A 88 -5.85 -1.40 2.35
CA GLY A 88 -4.76 -1.24 1.41
C GLY A 88 -3.45 -1.17 2.16
N VAL A 89 -2.45 -1.93 1.73
CA VAL A 89 -1.16 -1.95 2.40
C VAL A 89 -0.04 -1.92 1.37
N GLN A 90 0.99 -1.15 1.67
CA GLN A 90 2.26 -1.13 0.97
C GLN A 90 3.34 -1.66 1.89
N VAL A 91 4.03 -2.71 1.47
CA VAL A 91 5.08 -3.39 2.24
C VAL A 91 6.38 -3.37 1.46
N ARG A 92 7.49 -3.01 2.11
CA ARG A 92 8.84 -3.16 1.59
C ARG A 92 9.50 -4.39 2.20
N VAL A 93 9.82 -5.35 1.35
CA VAL A 93 10.50 -6.59 1.73
C VAL A 93 11.97 -6.49 1.36
N VAL A 94 12.86 -6.71 2.33
CA VAL A 94 14.31 -6.74 2.14
C VAL A 94 14.76 -8.19 2.01
N TRP A 95 15.36 -8.54 0.88
CA TRP A 95 15.79 -9.91 0.56
C TRP A 95 17.25 -10.18 0.89
N GLY A 96 18.06 -9.13 1.04
CA GLY A 96 19.46 -9.26 1.37
C GLY A 96 20.22 -7.95 1.25
N ARG A 97 21.45 -7.96 1.76
CA ARG A 97 22.42 -6.90 1.55
C ARG A 97 23.57 -7.45 0.73
N ARG A 98 23.90 -6.81 -0.37
CA ARG A 98 25.05 -7.12 -1.19
C ARG A 98 26.07 -6.02 -1.00
N PHE A 99 27.30 -6.38 -0.71
CA PHE A 99 28.39 -5.43 -0.77
C PHE A 99 28.78 -5.23 -2.23
N ASP A 100 28.63 -4.00 -2.72
CA ASP A 100 29.12 -3.60 -4.03
C ASP A 100 30.56 -3.11 -3.87
N SER A 101 31.50 -3.94 -4.31
CA SER A 101 32.93 -3.64 -4.26
C SER A 101 33.35 -2.55 -5.25
N VAL A 102 32.55 -2.27 -6.30
CA VAL A 102 32.86 -1.24 -7.30
C VAL A 102 32.60 0.15 -6.72
N HIS A 103 31.51 0.30 -5.98
CA HIS A 103 31.13 1.57 -5.36
C HIS A 103 31.44 1.62 -3.85
N ASN A 104 32.10 0.59 -3.31
CA ASN A 104 32.47 0.44 -1.90
C ASN A 104 31.29 0.70 -0.94
N GLN A 105 30.11 0.18 -1.28
CA GLN A 105 28.87 0.47 -0.57
C GLN A 105 27.99 -0.77 -0.42
N TRP A 106 27.18 -0.79 0.65
CA TRP A 106 26.21 -1.85 0.89
C TRP A 106 24.90 -1.55 0.16
N GLU A 107 24.60 -2.31 -0.87
CA GLU A 107 23.31 -2.27 -1.55
C GLU A 107 22.30 -3.16 -0.84
N THR A 108 21.11 -2.62 -0.59
CA THR A 108 20.01 -3.38 -0.01
C THR A 108 19.02 -3.73 -1.11
N ASN A 109 18.91 -5.03 -1.42
CA ASN A 109 17.91 -5.53 -2.35
C ASN A 109 16.55 -5.53 -1.66
N ALA A 110 15.71 -4.56 -2.01
CA ALA A 110 14.38 -4.42 -1.45
C ALA A 110 13.33 -4.26 -2.55
N THR A 111 12.23 -4.99 -2.40
CA THR A 111 11.09 -4.92 -3.31
C THR A 111 9.87 -4.40 -2.56
N THR A 112 9.17 -3.44 -3.16
CA THR A 112 7.93 -2.91 -2.61
C THR A 112 6.75 -3.60 -3.27
N TYR A 113 5.80 -4.06 -2.47
CA TYR A 113 4.54 -4.65 -2.90
C TYR A 113 3.38 -3.82 -2.37
N SER A 114 2.33 -3.69 -3.17
CA SER A 114 1.08 -3.07 -2.75
C SER A 114 -0.06 -4.06 -2.94
N VAL A 115 -0.96 -4.11 -1.96
CA VAL A 115 -2.16 -4.94 -1.98
C VAL A 115 -3.33 -4.08 -1.57
N VAL A 116 -4.41 -4.11 -2.34
CA VAL A 116 -5.69 -3.49 -1.98
C VAL A 116 -6.76 -4.57 -2.00
N SER A 117 -7.54 -4.66 -0.93
CA SER A 117 -8.49 -5.74 -0.69
C SER A 117 -9.83 -5.18 -0.24
N THR A 118 -10.90 -5.88 -0.57
CA THR A 118 -12.26 -5.63 -0.09
C THR A 118 -12.95 -6.94 0.25
N VAL A 119 -14.00 -6.84 1.07
CA VAL A 119 -14.87 -7.96 1.40
C VAL A 119 -16.00 -8.07 0.37
N VAL A 120 -16.20 -9.27 -0.16
CA VAL A 120 -17.23 -9.57 -1.18
C VAL A 120 -18.49 -10.17 -0.54
N GLY A 121 -18.35 -10.96 0.52
CA GLY A 121 -19.47 -11.64 1.19
C GLY A 121 -19.71 -11.15 2.62
N ALA A 122 -20.90 -11.44 3.16
CA ALA A 122 -21.23 -11.10 4.55
C ALA A 122 -20.38 -11.86 5.60
N ARG A 123 -19.63 -12.89 5.16
CA ARG A 123 -18.79 -13.76 6.00
C ARG A 123 -17.46 -14.09 5.30
N PRO A 124 -16.46 -13.19 5.37
CA PRO A 124 -15.10 -13.53 4.97
C PRO A 124 -14.49 -14.63 5.87
N PHE A 125 -13.70 -15.55 5.30
CA PHE A 125 -13.06 -16.72 5.95
C PHE A 125 -14.01 -17.77 6.55
N ASP A 126 -14.99 -18.26 5.78
CA ASP A 126 -15.74 -19.47 6.14
C ASP A 126 -14.80 -20.71 6.10
N GLY A 127 -14.13 -21.01 7.22
CA GLY A 127 -13.43 -22.29 7.42
C GLY A 127 -11.98 -22.31 7.97
N PHE A 128 -11.29 -21.18 8.17
CA PHE A 128 -9.88 -21.22 8.64
C PHE A 128 -9.63 -20.72 10.09
N HIS A 129 -10.52 -19.87 10.65
CA HIS A 129 -10.39 -19.32 12.01
C HIS A 129 -11.73 -19.31 12.77
N ASP A 130 -12.32 -20.48 12.91
CA ASP A 130 -13.67 -20.70 13.47
C ASP A 130 -13.85 -20.31 14.96
N GLY A 131 -12.78 -19.86 15.63
CA GLY A 131 -12.77 -19.50 17.06
C GLY A 131 -13.27 -18.09 17.40
N ASN A 132 -13.27 -17.14 16.46
CA ASN A 132 -13.65 -15.74 16.68
C ASN A 132 -14.97 -15.35 15.96
N ARG A 133 -15.98 -16.21 16.08
CA ARG A 133 -17.28 -16.20 15.38
C ARG A 133 -18.18 -14.96 15.57
N VAL A 134 -17.78 -13.90 16.29
CA VAL A 134 -18.74 -12.88 16.77
C VAL A 134 -18.63 -11.51 16.08
N THR A 135 -17.54 -11.16 15.38
CA THR A 135 -17.27 -9.72 15.15
C THR A 135 -17.37 -9.21 13.70
N ALA A 136 -17.38 -10.07 12.68
CA ALA A 136 -17.26 -9.64 11.28
C ALA A 136 -18.60 -9.41 10.53
N VAL A 137 -19.71 -9.19 11.25
CA VAL A 137 -21.07 -9.12 10.64
C VAL A 137 -21.43 -7.71 10.15
N ASP A 138 -20.86 -6.65 10.73
CA ASP A 138 -21.40 -5.29 10.58
C ASP A 138 -20.69 -4.37 9.57
N GLY A 139 -19.86 -4.91 8.70
CA GLY A 139 -19.10 -4.07 7.75
C GLY A 139 -18.13 -3.11 8.43
N ASP A 140 -17.82 -3.34 9.71
CA ASP A 140 -16.80 -2.62 10.45
C ASP A 140 -15.40 -3.03 9.95
N PRO A 141 -14.64 -2.11 9.31
CA PRO A 141 -13.31 -2.42 8.83
C PRO A 141 -12.35 -2.83 9.95
N ILE A 142 -12.53 -2.33 11.18
CA ILE A 142 -11.60 -2.64 12.28
C ILE A 142 -11.73 -4.09 12.75
N ALA A 143 -12.96 -4.62 12.79
CA ALA A 143 -13.23 -6.01 13.14
C ALA A 143 -12.66 -6.98 12.08
N LEU A 144 -12.60 -6.54 10.83
CA LEU A 144 -12.07 -7.31 9.69
C LEU A 144 -10.54 -7.22 9.54
N TYR A 145 -9.88 -6.37 10.32
CA TYR A 145 -8.45 -6.12 10.15
C TYR A 145 -7.56 -7.37 10.23
N PRO A 146 -7.73 -8.31 11.19
CA PRO A 146 -6.89 -9.51 11.23
C PRO A 146 -7.00 -10.36 9.95
N HIS A 147 -8.21 -10.42 9.38
CA HIS A 147 -8.48 -11.13 8.14
C HIS A 147 -7.84 -10.44 6.93
N PHE A 148 -7.89 -9.10 6.89
CA PHE A 148 -7.21 -8.32 5.86
C PHE A 148 -5.69 -8.50 5.90
N THR A 149 -5.08 -8.50 7.07
CA THR A 149 -3.63 -8.63 7.21
C THR A 149 -3.15 -10.02 6.80
N GLU A 150 -3.86 -11.08 7.22
CA GLU A 150 -3.58 -12.44 6.79
C GLU A 150 -3.73 -12.60 5.28
N TRP A 151 -4.81 -12.06 4.71
CA TRP A 151 -5.01 -12.04 3.27
C TRP A 151 -3.87 -11.30 2.55
N ALA A 152 -3.48 -10.11 3.00
CA ALA A 152 -2.42 -9.34 2.36
C ALA A 152 -1.03 -9.99 2.50
N ARG A 153 -0.77 -10.73 3.59
CA ARG A 153 0.53 -11.35 3.89
C ARG A 153 1.06 -12.22 2.75
N ASN A 154 0.17 -12.96 2.10
CA ASN A 154 0.51 -13.96 1.07
C ASN A 154 0.48 -13.40 -0.37
N ARG A 155 0.27 -12.09 -0.57
CA ARG A 155 0.02 -11.49 -1.89
C ARG A 155 1.17 -10.60 -2.33
N ARG A 156 2.26 -11.25 -2.74
CA ARG A 156 3.51 -10.59 -3.17
C ARG A 156 3.84 -10.98 -4.61
N PRO A 157 3.10 -10.47 -5.60
CA PRO A 157 3.37 -10.81 -6.99
C PRO A 157 4.70 -10.19 -7.44
N GLU A 158 5.51 -10.97 -8.16
CA GLU A 158 6.79 -10.49 -8.72
C GLU A 158 6.58 -9.55 -9.93
N VAL A 159 5.34 -9.42 -10.40
CA VAL A 159 4.98 -8.61 -11.57
C VAL A 159 4.50 -7.21 -11.18
N LYS A 160 4.84 -6.21 -12.01
CA LYS A 160 4.35 -4.82 -11.85
C LYS A 160 2.88 -4.62 -12.23
N GLN A 161 2.34 -5.58 -12.96
CA GLN A 161 0.95 -5.59 -13.44
C GLN A 161 -0.03 -5.88 -12.29
N ASP A 162 -1.29 -5.51 -12.49
CA ASP A 162 -2.35 -5.76 -11.52
C ASP A 162 -2.69 -7.26 -11.50
N VAL A 163 -2.47 -7.93 -10.37
CA VAL A 163 -2.85 -9.33 -10.15
C VAL A 163 -4.14 -9.37 -9.34
N ARG A 164 -5.22 -9.81 -9.99
CA ARG A 164 -6.53 -10.00 -9.36
C ARG A 164 -6.57 -11.35 -8.64
N GLN A 165 -7.04 -11.34 -7.41
CA GLN A 165 -7.18 -12.54 -6.59
C GLN A 165 -8.49 -12.49 -5.82
N GLU A 166 -9.21 -13.60 -5.77
CA GLU A 166 -10.48 -13.74 -5.07
C GLU A 166 -10.51 -15.09 -4.33
N GLY A 167 -11.20 -15.14 -3.20
CA GLY A 167 -11.27 -16.33 -2.35
C GLY A 167 -11.55 -15.98 -0.90
N HIS A 168 -12.07 -16.93 -0.13
CA HIS A 168 -12.35 -16.78 1.31
C HIS A 168 -13.16 -15.50 1.64
N GLY A 169 -14.07 -15.07 0.75
CA GLY A 169 -14.88 -13.87 0.91
C GLY A 169 -14.15 -12.53 0.71
N PHE A 170 -12.91 -12.53 0.23
CA PHE A 170 -12.16 -11.35 -0.18
C PHE A 170 -11.92 -11.29 -1.68
N ARG A 171 -11.82 -10.07 -2.19
CA ARG A 171 -11.26 -9.77 -3.50
C ARG A 171 -10.16 -8.74 -3.32
N SER A 172 -9.05 -8.90 -4.04
CA SER A 172 -7.92 -8.00 -3.97
C SER A 172 -7.22 -7.85 -5.30
N ILE A 173 -6.55 -6.71 -5.45
CA ILE A 173 -5.60 -6.44 -6.52
C ILE A 173 -4.25 -6.16 -5.87
N SER A 174 -3.22 -6.89 -6.29
CA SER A 174 -1.84 -6.73 -5.82
C SER A 174 -0.86 -6.48 -6.96
N TRP A 175 0.24 -5.79 -6.68
CA TRP A 175 1.31 -5.53 -7.67
C TRP A 175 2.66 -5.26 -7.00
N CYS A 176 3.75 -5.47 -7.75
CA CYS A 176 5.08 -4.99 -7.40
C CYS A 176 5.19 -3.48 -7.70
N GLY A 177 5.31 -2.67 -6.66
CA GLY A 177 5.51 -1.22 -6.72
C GLY A 177 4.79 -0.45 -5.60
N SER A 178 5.04 0.84 -5.53
CA SER A 178 4.42 1.73 -4.54
C SER A 178 2.94 2.02 -4.84
N LEU A 179 2.20 2.30 -3.77
CA LEU A 179 0.83 2.81 -3.81
C LEU A 179 0.86 4.26 -4.31
N LYS A 180 -0.05 4.60 -5.21
CA LYS A 180 -0.24 5.96 -5.73
C LYS A 180 -1.73 6.28 -5.67
N ARG A 181 -2.09 7.55 -5.40
CA ARG A 181 -3.49 8.00 -5.32
C ARG A 181 -4.35 7.54 -6.48
N LYS A 182 -3.92 7.79 -7.73
CA LYS A 182 -4.67 7.41 -8.93
C LYS A 182 -4.90 5.89 -9.02
N ARG A 183 -3.85 5.09 -8.75
CA ARG A 183 -3.93 3.63 -8.81
C ARG A 183 -4.80 3.08 -7.68
N LEU A 184 -4.66 3.60 -6.47
CA LEU A 184 -5.47 3.22 -5.31
C LEU A 184 -6.96 3.44 -5.59
N LEU A 185 -7.36 4.65 -6.00
CA LEU A 185 -8.77 4.96 -6.25
C LEU A 185 -9.34 4.10 -7.38
N ARG A 186 -8.60 3.95 -8.49
CA ARG A 186 -9.00 3.06 -9.59
C ARG A 186 -9.22 1.62 -9.12
N VAL A 187 -8.30 1.08 -8.31
CA VAL A 187 -8.40 -0.29 -7.79
C VAL A 187 -9.58 -0.41 -6.81
N LEU A 188 -9.82 0.59 -5.95
CA LEU A 188 -10.98 0.61 -5.06
C LEU A 188 -12.29 0.68 -5.85
N ASP A 189 -12.36 1.50 -6.90
CA ASP A 189 -13.50 1.57 -7.81
C ASP A 189 -13.77 0.19 -8.42
N GLU A 190 -12.74 -0.44 -8.99
CA GLU A 190 -12.81 -1.76 -9.63
C GLU A 190 -13.25 -2.86 -8.66
N LEU A 191 -12.74 -2.85 -7.43
CA LEU A 191 -13.07 -3.84 -6.40
C LEU A 191 -14.49 -3.68 -5.85
N THR A 192 -15.09 -2.48 -5.93
CA THR A 192 -16.38 -2.17 -5.31
C THR A 192 -17.55 -2.03 -6.28
N THR A 193 -17.29 -1.98 -7.59
CA THR A 193 -18.34 -1.95 -8.64
C THR A 193 -18.78 -3.32 -9.14
N SER A 194 -18.01 -4.35 -8.83
CA SER A 194 -18.17 -5.74 -9.24
C SER A 194 -18.96 -6.59 -8.26
#